data_AF-A0A0A0I126-F1
#
_entry.id   AF-A0A0A0I126-F1
#
_cell.length_a   1.000
_cell.length_b   1.000
_cell.length_c   1.000
_cell.angle_alpha   90.00
_cell.angle_beta   90.00
_cell.angle_gamma   90.00
#
_symmetry.space_group_name_H-M   'P 1'
#
loop_
_entity.id
_entity.type
_entity.pdbx_description
1 polymer ?
#
loop_
_entity_poly.entity_id
_entity_poly.type
_entity_poly.pdbx_seq_one_letter_code
_entity_poly.pdbx_strand_id
1 'polypeptide(L)'
;MANGKFAGGDGSKDNPFLIEDAFDLDKVRDNLSASYKLIRDIDLNIKPFNEGEGWKPIGGVNNSFQGDFDGDGHIIKNLYISVKNEDYIALFGYCSLRQSNFIKNLKIKDADIIGGNYVSALVGMLNQGNIECVCVIDSNIKSLKNSGSLIGQINNQPVTLKNSYSSNTKVESEQDDTGGLSSFIGNSSTIQNVYVCNIVKGKGCSEAITPRCDSEGNYGFFNCYYNIDNFSTSKYCTGKTTEQLKKPSTFKDWQSEKLEDQTPIWILKEGQYPKLWFEVEKHFLLNQSRHLYSIKNTILSQLDESEPTEELFKKDGFDDEQLLNLDKFDGQVEMKYEGKCCDGELFSYKIGDWIKNIKIK
;
A
#
# COMPACT_ATOMS: atom_id res chain seq x y z
N MET A 1 -16.53 12.16 -14.06
CA MET A 1 -16.17 13.49 -14.60
C MET A 1 -15.45 14.21 -13.48
N ALA A 2 -14.16 14.53 -13.65
CA ALA A 2 -13.43 15.32 -12.66
C ALA A 2 -14.08 16.70 -12.53
N ASN A 3 -14.71 16.99 -11.39
CA ASN A 3 -15.42 18.25 -11.14
C ASN A 3 -14.49 19.33 -10.56
N GLY A 4 -13.23 18.97 -10.27
CA GLY A 4 -12.27 19.84 -9.60
C GLY A 4 -12.72 20.22 -8.19
N LYS A 5 -13.38 19.33 -7.45
CA LYS A 5 -13.79 19.49 -6.05
C LYS A 5 -13.94 18.09 -5.42
N PHE A 6 -13.46 17.93 -4.19
CA PHE A 6 -13.68 16.69 -3.42
C PHE A 6 -15.14 16.22 -3.50
N ALA A 7 -15.34 14.91 -3.59
CA ALA A 7 -16.65 14.27 -3.72
C ALA A 7 -17.58 14.50 -2.51
N GLY A 8 -17.03 14.98 -1.39
CA GLY A 8 -17.75 15.32 -0.17
C GLY A 8 -16.79 15.66 0.97
N GLY A 9 -17.36 15.88 2.16
CA GLY A 9 -16.61 16.21 3.36
C GLY A 9 -16.37 17.70 3.57
N ASP A 10 -15.98 18.06 4.79
CA ASP A 10 -15.54 19.41 5.16
C ASP A 10 -14.07 19.47 5.58
N GLY A 11 -13.38 18.32 5.54
CA GLY A 11 -11.96 18.21 5.89
C GLY A 11 -11.69 18.10 7.39
N SER A 12 -12.73 18.00 8.22
CA SER A 12 -12.59 17.61 9.63
C SER A 12 -12.37 16.10 9.78
N LYS A 13 -11.91 15.68 10.97
CA LYS A 13 -11.64 14.27 11.26
C LYS A 13 -12.90 13.39 11.20
N ASP A 14 -14.05 13.93 11.58
CA ASP A 14 -15.33 13.21 11.56
C ASP A 14 -15.98 13.23 10.17
N ASN A 15 -15.58 14.16 9.30
CA ASN A 15 -16.13 14.34 7.96
C ASN A 15 -15.02 14.70 6.96
N PRO A 16 -14.10 13.75 6.69
CA PRO A 16 -12.91 14.00 5.86
C PRO A 16 -13.30 14.31 4.42
N PHE A 17 -12.44 15.07 3.73
CA PHE A 17 -12.60 15.27 2.28
C PHE A 17 -12.48 13.93 1.55
N LEU A 18 -13.47 13.63 0.71
CA LEU A 18 -13.53 12.38 -0.05
C LEU A 18 -12.83 12.54 -1.40
N ILE A 19 -11.89 11.65 -1.68
CA ILE A 19 -11.07 11.64 -2.90
C ILE A 19 -11.53 10.48 -3.78
N GLU A 20 -12.08 10.78 -4.96
CA GLU A 20 -12.52 9.75 -5.92
C GLU A 20 -11.69 9.67 -7.21
N ASP A 21 -10.84 10.67 -7.48
CA ASP A 21 -9.98 10.70 -8.66
C ASP A 21 -8.63 11.41 -8.44
N ALA A 22 -7.80 11.41 -9.47
CA ALA A 22 -6.46 12.01 -9.45
C ALA A 22 -6.48 13.54 -9.24
N PHE A 23 -7.52 14.24 -9.69
CA PHE A 23 -7.65 15.69 -9.54
C PHE A 23 -8.09 16.07 -8.12
N ASP A 24 -8.89 15.24 -7.46
CA ASP A 24 -9.17 15.37 -6.03
C ASP A 24 -7.91 15.13 -5.21
N LEU A 25 -7.14 14.08 -5.53
CA LEU A 25 -5.86 13.84 -4.87
C LEU A 25 -4.89 15.02 -5.07
N ASP A 26 -4.95 15.69 -6.24
CA ASP A 26 -4.15 16.88 -6.49
C ASP A 26 -4.49 18.04 -5.52
N LYS A 27 -5.78 18.18 -5.18
CA LYS A 27 -6.31 19.23 -4.31
C LYS A 27 -5.96 19.10 -2.84
N VAL A 28 -5.42 17.96 -2.40
CA VAL A 28 -4.90 17.80 -1.02
C VAL A 28 -3.89 18.91 -0.67
N ARG A 29 -3.19 19.45 -1.68
CA ARG A 29 -2.25 20.57 -1.54
C ARG A 29 -2.89 21.88 -1.07
N ASP A 30 -4.19 22.06 -1.31
CA ASP A 30 -4.91 23.29 -0.98
C ASP A 30 -5.16 23.41 0.53
N ASN A 31 -5.20 22.30 1.27
CA ASN A 31 -5.35 22.29 2.72
C ASN A 31 -4.58 21.13 3.39
N LEU A 32 -3.29 21.35 3.61
CA LEU A 32 -2.36 20.34 4.13
C LEU A 32 -2.60 19.89 5.58
N SER A 33 -3.55 20.50 6.31
CA SER A 33 -3.91 20.10 7.69
C SER A 33 -5.29 19.47 7.83
N ALA A 34 -6.05 19.32 6.74
CA ALA A 34 -7.35 18.64 6.75
C ALA A 34 -7.22 17.11 6.81
N SER A 35 -8.34 16.44 7.05
CA SER A 35 -8.47 14.99 6.97
C SER A 35 -9.03 14.57 5.61
N TYR A 36 -8.47 13.50 5.05
CA TYR A 36 -8.77 12.98 3.72
C TYR A 36 -9.05 11.49 3.78
N LYS A 37 -9.98 11.03 2.94
CA LYS A 37 -10.27 9.61 2.74
C LYS A 37 -10.40 9.29 1.25
N LEU A 38 -9.66 8.29 0.77
CA LEU A 38 -9.92 7.71 -0.55
C LEU A 38 -11.25 6.93 -0.50
N ILE A 39 -12.06 7.10 -1.54
CA ILE A 39 -13.29 6.30 -1.74
C ILE A 39 -13.25 5.47 -3.03
N ARG A 40 -12.13 5.55 -3.76
CA ARG A 40 -11.81 4.79 -4.96
C ARG A 40 -10.31 4.60 -5.11
N ASP A 41 -9.96 3.61 -5.91
CA ASP A 41 -8.61 3.49 -6.44
C ASP A 41 -8.31 4.67 -7.39
N ILE A 42 -7.09 5.17 -7.33
CA ILE A 42 -6.63 6.34 -8.08
C ILE A 42 -5.56 5.91 -9.08
N ASP A 43 -5.84 6.12 -10.36
CA ASP A 43 -4.86 5.95 -11.43
C ASP A 43 -4.23 7.31 -11.81
N LEU A 44 -2.93 7.46 -11.57
CA LEU A 44 -2.17 8.65 -11.94
C LEU A 44 -1.64 8.62 -13.38
N ASN A 45 -1.92 7.58 -14.16
CA ASN A 45 -1.61 7.51 -15.59
C ASN A 45 -2.56 8.36 -16.45
N ILE A 46 -2.76 9.62 -16.04
CA ILE A 46 -3.63 10.58 -16.69
C ILE A 46 -2.97 11.96 -16.67
N LYS A 47 -3.18 12.74 -17.73
CA LYS A 47 -2.64 14.10 -17.82
C LYS A 47 -3.27 14.99 -16.72
N PRO A 48 -2.50 15.92 -16.13
CA PRO A 48 -1.08 16.20 -16.41
C PRO A 48 -0.09 15.33 -15.64
N PHE A 49 -0.56 14.44 -14.76
CA PHE A 49 0.26 13.73 -13.77
C PHE A 49 1.23 12.70 -14.35
N ASN A 50 1.02 12.27 -15.60
CA ASN A 50 1.90 11.35 -16.33
C ASN A 50 2.69 12.02 -17.47
N GLU A 51 2.74 13.35 -17.52
CA GLU A 51 3.50 14.09 -18.54
C GLU A 51 4.62 14.94 -17.95
N GLY A 52 5.66 15.19 -18.74
CA GLY A 52 6.78 16.04 -18.34
C GLY A 52 7.49 15.52 -17.08
N GLU A 53 7.48 16.32 -16.02
CA GLU A 53 8.03 15.97 -14.71
C GLU A 53 7.08 15.09 -13.86
N GLY A 54 5.83 14.93 -14.28
CA GLY A 54 4.83 14.09 -13.64
C GLY A 54 4.17 14.73 -12.42
N TRP A 55 3.95 13.92 -11.39
CA TRP A 55 3.31 14.32 -10.15
C TRP A 55 4.19 15.28 -9.33
N LYS A 56 3.60 16.39 -8.92
CA LYS A 56 4.24 17.33 -7.97
C LYS A 56 4.02 16.85 -6.54
N PRO A 57 5.02 16.61 -5.69
CA PRO A 57 4.80 16.09 -4.33
C PRO A 57 3.81 16.91 -3.48
N ILE A 58 3.01 16.24 -2.65
CA ILE A 58 2.13 16.88 -1.66
C ILE A 58 2.96 17.34 -0.46
N GLY A 59 2.91 18.63 -0.17
CA GLY A 59 3.66 19.24 0.93
C GLY A 59 5.17 19.36 0.65
N GLY A 60 5.79 20.31 1.34
CA GLY A 60 7.22 20.61 1.24
C GLY A 60 7.80 21.07 2.58
N VAL A 61 9.10 21.30 2.64
CA VAL A 61 9.80 21.62 3.90
C VAL A 61 9.20 22.83 4.65
N ASN A 62 8.69 23.83 3.92
CA ASN A 62 8.08 25.05 4.49
C ASN A 62 6.56 24.97 4.65
N ASN A 63 5.94 23.93 4.10
CA ASN A 63 4.50 23.71 4.04
C ASN A 63 4.25 22.20 4.09
N SER A 64 4.56 21.59 5.23
CA SER A 64 4.47 20.14 5.39
C SER A 64 3.02 19.67 5.39
N PHE A 65 2.78 18.45 4.91
CA PHE A 65 1.52 17.76 5.16
C PHE A 65 1.44 17.40 6.65
N GLN A 66 0.36 17.84 7.30
CA GLN A 66 0.12 17.68 8.74
C GLN A 66 -1.23 17.00 9.04
N GLY A 67 -2.05 16.81 8.01
CA GLY A 67 -3.40 16.26 8.07
C GLY A 67 -3.48 14.76 8.30
N ASP A 68 -4.69 14.21 8.17
CA ASP A 68 -4.94 12.77 8.14
C ASP A 68 -5.15 12.33 6.69
N PHE A 69 -4.61 11.17 6.33
CA PHE A 69 -4.85 10.56 5.04
C PHE A 69 -5.18 9.08 5.22
N ASP A 70 -6.45 8.72 5.05
CA ASP A 70 -6.92 7.35 5.08
C ASP A 70 -7.13 6.84 3.66
N GLY A 71 -6.32 5.89 3.22
CA GLY A 71 -6.52 5.23 1.94
C GLY A 71 -7.73 4.29 1.93
N ASP A 72 -8.32 3.97 3.10
CA ASP A 72 -9.46 3.05 3.25
C ASP A 72 -9.29 1.69 2.55
N GLY A 73 -8.05 1.28 2.31
CA GLY A 73 -7.67 0.07 1.60
C GLY A 73 -7.52 0.21 0.08
N HIS A 74 -7.71 1.42 -0.46
CA HIS A 74 -7.57 1.72 -1.88
C HIS A 74 -6.13 1.82 -2.36
N ILE A 75 -5.99 1.79 -3.68
CA ILE A 75 -4.72 1.82 -4.39
C ILE A 75 -4.51 3.18 -5.05
N ILE A 76 -3.32 3.75 -4.91
CA ILE A 76 -2.80 4.78 -5.82
C ILE A 76 -1.80 4.10 -6.74
N LYS A 77 -2.06 4.08 -8.05
CA LYS A 77 -1.21 3.39 -9.04
C LYS A 77 -0.65 4.33 -10.10
N ASN A 78 0.44 3.88 -10.74
CA ASN A 78 1.09 4.57 -11.85
C ASN A 78 1.61 5.98 -11.48
N LEU A 79 2.08 6.14 -10.24
CA LEU A 79 2.72 7.39 -9.81
C LEU A 79 4.01 7.60 -10.62
N TYR A 80 4.03 8.63 -11.45
CA TYR A 80 5.19 9.01 -12.24
C TYR A 80 5.76 10.34 -11.74
N ILE A 81 7.06 10.36 -11.42
CA ILE A 81 7.77 11.60 -11.09
C ILE A 81 9.17 11.53 -11.72
N SER A 82 9.57 12.56 -12.47
CA SER A 82 10.90 12.62 -13.09
C SER A 82 11.52 14.00 -12.98
N VAL A 83 12.02 14.33 -11.79
CA VAL A 83 12.68 15.61 -11.47
C VAL A 83 14.07 15.35 -10.91
N LYS A 84 15.05 15.30 -11.82
CA LYS A 84 16.45 15.06 -11.44
C LYS A 84 16.97 16.25 -10.64
N ASN A 85 17.67 15.96 -9.53
CA ASN A 85 18.31 16.92 -8.64
C ASN A 85 17.38 17.71 -7.69
N GLU A 86 16.09 17.38 -7.64
CA GLU A 86 15.19 17.92 -6.62
C GLU A 86 15.07 17.00 -5.42
N ASP A 87 14.90 17.57 -4.24
CA ASP A 87 14.77 16.83 -2.98
C ASP A 87 13.31 16.58 -2.62
N TYR A 88 13.05 15.61 -1.74
CA TYR A 88 11.72 15.30 -1.20
C TYR A 88 10.75 14.80 -2.27
N ILE A 89 11.22 13.85 -3.09
CA ILE A 89 10.47 13.33 -4.23
C ILE A 89 9.70 12.06 -3.84
N ALA A 90 8.39 12.18 -3.70
CA ALA A 90 7.44 11.09 -3.43
C ALA A 90 5.99 11.57 -3.66
N LEU A 91 4.99 10.71 -3.40
CA LEU A 91 3.58 11.13 -3.35
C LEU A 91 3.38 12.32 -2.40
N PHE A 92 3.89 12.20 -1.16
CA PHE A 92 4.01 13.29 -0.19
C PHE A 92 5.48 13.70 -0.06
N GLY A 93 5.81 14.94 -0.40
CA GLY A 93 7.21 15.38 -0.36
C GLY A 93 7.74 15.46 1.06
N TYR A 94 7.01 16.18 1.93
CA TYR A 94 7.39 16.37 3.32
C TYR A 94 6.19 16.27 4.25
N CYS A 95 6.26 15.36 5.23
CA CYS A 95 5.23 15.15 6.23
C CYS A 95 5.74 15.49 7.64
N SER A 96 4.89 16.15 8.43
CA SER A 96 5.13 16.46 9.84
C SER A 96 3.82 16.34 10.61
N LEU A 97 3.29 15.13 10.68
CA LEU A 97 1.94 14.85 11.17
C LEU A 97 1.80 15.23 12.65
N ARG A 98 0.61 15.69 13.04
CA ARG A 98 0.28 15.86 14.46
C ARG A 98 0.19 14.50 15.14
N GLN A 99 0.37 14.44 16.46
CA GLN A 99 0.44 13.16 17.20
C GLN A 99 -0.77 12.24 16.97
N SER A 100 -1.96 12.81 16.72
CA SER A 100 -3.20 12.08 16.48
C SER A 100 -3.47 11.73 15.01
N ASN A 101 -2.55 12.10 14.12
CA ASN A 101 -2.76 12.07 12.69
C ASN A 101 -1.98 10.93 12.03
N PHE A 102 -2.57 10.37 10.98
CA PHE A 102 -2.09 9.16 10.32
C PHE A 102 -2.08 9.29 8.80
N ILE A 103 -1.08 8.68 8.16
CA ILE A 103 -1.20 8.20 6.78
C ILE A 103 -1.40 6.69 6.87
N LYS A 104 -2.56 6.17 6.46
CA LYS A 104 -2.89 4.77 6.69
C LYS A 104 -3.71 4.10 5.60
N ASN A 105 -3.77 2.77 5.64
CA ASN A 105 -4.63 1.91 4.81
C ASN A 105 -4.47 2.16 3.31
N LEU A 106 -3.24 2.26 2.83
CA LEU A 106 -2.96 2.71 1.47
C LEU A 106 -1.99 1.76 0.76
N LYS A 107 -2.34 1.40 -0.47
CA LYS A 107 -1.42 0.73 -1.39
C LYS A 107 -0.89 1.71 -2.42
N ILE A 108 0.42 1.72 -2.65
CA ILE A 108 1.04 2.32 -3.82
C ILE A 108 1.56 1.20 -4.72
N LYS A 109 1.23 1.27 -6.01
CA LYS A 109 1.60 0.26 -6.99
C LYS A 109 2.12 0.89 -8.28
N ASP A 110 3.07 0.23 -8.93
CA ASP A 110 3.54 0.59 -10.28
C ASP A 110 4.08 2.04 -10.32
N ALA A 111 4.77 2.50 -9.27
CA ALA A 111 5.38 3.84 -9.24
C ALA A 111 6.72 3.86 -10.00
N ASP A 112 6.97 4.89 -10.81
CA ASP A 112 8.25 5.14 -11.48
C ASP A 112 8.76 6.55 -11.13
N ILE A 113 9.77 6.59 -10.27
CA ILE A 113 10.20 7.82 -9.59
C ILE A 113 11.69 8.05 -9.81
N ILE A 114 12.03 9.23 -10.29
CA ILE A 114 13.40 9.73 -10.42
C ILE A 114 13.51 11.07 -9.67
N GLY A 115 14.44 11.14 -8.71
CA GLY A 115 14.66 12.30 -7.86
C GLY A 115 16.12 12.57 -7.50
N GLY A 116 16.37 13.67 -6.79
CA GLY A 116 17.65 14.03 -6.19
C GLY A 116 17.88 13.34 -4.86
N ASN A 117 17.45 13.96 -3.76
CA ASN A 117 17.60 13.43 -2.40
C ASN A 117 16.25 13.11 -1.73
N TYR A 118 16.26 12.20 -0.75
CA TYR A 118 15.08 11.76 0.00
C TYR A 118 13.94 11.30 -0.92
N VAL A 119 14.24 10.34 -1.79
CA VAL A 119 13.32 9.84 -2.82
C VAL A 119 12.65 8.56 -2.35
N SER A 120 11.32 8.46 -2.49
CA SER A 120 10.55 7.24 -2.20
C SER A 120 9.18 7.25 -2.88
N ALA A 121 8.39 6.18 -2.71
CA ALA A 121 7.02 6.16 -3.22
C ALA A 121 6.02 6.94 -2.36
N LEU A 122 6.05 6.77 -1.03
CA LEU A 122 5.01 7.33 -0.15
C LEU A 122 5.40 8.70 0.42
N VAL A 123 6.50 8.80 1.19
CA VAL A 123 6.91 10.07 1.85
C VAL A 123 8.39 10.38 1.60
N GLY A 124 8.70 11.51 0.98
CA GLY A 124 10.10 11.93 0.76
C GLY A 124 10.86 12.09 2.08
N MET A 125 10.37 12.98 2.95
CA MET A 125 10.87 13.11 4.32
C MET A 125 9.72 13.09 5.34
N LEU A 126 9.82 12.20 6.32
CA LEU A 126 8.92 12.15 7.47
C LEU A 126 9.62 12.76 8.68
N ASN A 127 9.19 13.96 9.06
CA ASN A 127 9.76 14.65 10.21
C ASN A 127 9.29 14.02 11.51
N GLN A 128 7.97 13.92 11.68
CA GLN A 128 7.25 13.28 12.79
C GLN A 128 5.93 12.72 12.27
N GLY A 129 5.37 11.72 12.94
CA GLY A 129 4.03 11.21 12.61
C GLY A 129 3.88 9.70 12.65
N ASN A 130 2.67 9.25 12.30
CA ASN A 130 2.28 7.85 12.29
C ASN A 130 1.93 7.40 10.87
N ILE A 131 2.51 6.26 10.46
CA ILE A 131 2.17 5.56 9.22
C ILE A 131 1.80 4.12 9.56
N GLU A 132 0.66 3.64 9.06
CA GLU A 132 0.15 2.32 9.41
C GLU A 132 -0.60 1.63 8.27
N CYS A 133 -0.48 0.31 8.12
CA CYS A 133 -1.23 -0.44 7.11
C CYS A 133 -0.98 0.10 5.69
N VAL A 134 0.28 0.34 5.33
CA VAL A 134 0.65 0.79 3.99
C VAL A 134 1.55 -0.20 3.27
N CYS A 135 1.42 -0.27 1.95
CA CYS A 135 2.34 -1.05 1.16
C CYS A 135 2.74 -0.41 -0.16
N VAL A 136 3.99 -0.67 -0.58
CA VAL A 136 4.54 -0.25 -1.87
C VAL A 136 4.98 -1.47 -2.65
N ILE A 137 4.40 -1.69 -3.83
CA ILE A 137 4.69 -2.84 -4.67
C ILE A 137 5.01 -2.47 -6.11
N ASP A 138 5.77 -3.34 -6.79
CA ASP A 138 6.00 -3.30 -8.24
C ASP A 138 6.53 -1.95 -8.75
N SER A 139 7.36 -1.27 -7.95
CA SER A 139 7.79 0.10 -8.21
C SER A 139 9.27 0.22 -8.56
N ASN A 140 9.66 1.28 -9.27
CA ASN A 140 11.03 1.63 -9.61
C ASN A 140 11.37 3.03 -9.07
N ILE A 141 12.37 3.10 -8.18
CA ILE A 141 12.79 4.34 -7.51
C ILE A 141 14.27 4.54 -7.78
N LYS A 142 14.62 5.68 -8.36
CA LYS A 142 16.00 6.09 -8.66
C LYS A 142 16.28 7.45 -8.03
N SER A 143 17.34 7.53 -7.25
CA SER A 143 17.80 8.76 -6.61
C SER A 143 19.22 9.10 -6.99
N LEU A 144 19.53 10.40 -6.98
CA LEU A 144 20.93 10.83 -7.01
C LEU A 144 21.62 10.44 -5.70
N LYS A 145 20.96 10.70 -4.57
CA LYS A 145 21.46 10.47 -3.22
C LYS A 145 20.55 9.52 -2.45
N ASN A 146 20.01 9.95 -1.31
CA ASN A 146 19.31 9.07 -0.39
C ASN A 146 17.93 8.65 -0.89
N SER A 147 17.61 7.38 -0.72
CA SER A 147 16.31 6.80 -1.09
C SER A 147 15.85 5.69 -0.16
N GLY A 148 14.54 5.51 -0.15
CA GLY A 148 13.83 4.39 0.46
C GLY A 148 12.64 3.97 -0.40
N SER A 149 12.07 2.79 -0.16
CA SER A 149 10.87 2.37 -0.90
C SER A 149 9.61 3.09 -0.43
N LEU A 150 9.39 3.12 0.89
CA LEU A 150 8.24 3.76 1.51
C LEU A 150 8.55 5.20 1.89
N ILE A 151 9.64 5.42 2.61
CA ILE A 151 9.99 6.74 3.14
C ILE A 151 11.42 7.04 2.70
N GLY A 152 11.69 8.22 2.16
CA GLY A 152 13.05 8.60 1.76
C GLY A 152 13.95 8.72 3.00
N GLN A 153 13.54 9.53 3.97
CA GLN A 153 14.21 9.67 5.27
C GLN A 153 13.21 9.92 6.41
N ILE A 154 13.51 9.33 7.58
CA ILE A 154 12.80 9.60 8.85
C ILE A 154 13.73 10.41 9.77
N ASN A 155 13.33 11.63 10.15
CA ASN A 155 14.14 12.48 11.04
C ASN A 155 14.13 11.99 12.51
N ASN A 156 14.78 12.75 13.38
CA ASN A 156 14.98 12.40 14.79
C ASN A 156 13.77 12.65 15.72
N GLN A 157 12.66 13.19 15.22
CA GLN A 157 11.44 13.33 16.02
C GLN A 157 10.69 11.99 16.10
N PRO A 158 9.78 11.81 17.07
CA PRO A 158 9.02 10.58 17.21
C PRO A 158 8.23 10.23 15.95
N VAL A 159 8.49 9.03 15.43
CA VAL A 159 7.79 8.45 14.29
C VAL A 159 7.37 7.03 14.63
N THR A 160 6.16 6.67 14.24
CA THR A 160 5.69 5.27 14.28
C THR A 160 5.40 4.81 12.86
N LEU A 161 6.08 3.74 12.42
CA LEU A 161 5.72 3.00 11.21
C LEU A 161 5.31 1.59 11.61
N LYS A 162 4.06 1.22 11.33
CA LYS A 162 3.48 -0.05 11.75
C LYS A 162 2.82 -0.81 10.62
N ASN A 163 2.84 -2.14 10.72
CA ASN A 163 2.01 -3.02 9.91
C ASN A 163 2.11 -2.69 8.40
N SER A 164 3.32 -2.62 7.87
CA SER A 164 3.57 -2.09 6.53
C SER A 164 4.62 -2.89 5.81
N TYR A 165 4.64 -2.84 4.47
CA TYR A 165 5.66 -3.57 3.73
C TYR A 165 6.00 -2.96 2.38
N SER A 166 7.14 -3.36 1.84
CA SER A 166 7.45 -3.12 0.43
C SER A 166 8.00 -4.38 -0.22
N SER A 167 7.56 -4.65 -1.44
CA SER A 167 7.91 -5.87 -2.17
C SER A 167 8.04 -5.60 -3.66
N ASN A 168 8.92 -6.33 -4.33
CA ASN A 168 9.18 -6.19 -5.76
C ASN A 168 9.44 -4.73 -6.19
N THR A 169 10.00 -3.93 -5.28
CA THR A 169 10.39 -2.55 -5.55
C THR A 169 11.89 -2.48 -5.76
N LYS A 170 12.31 -1.83 -6.84
CA LYS A 170 13.71 -1.58 -7.16
C LYS A 170 14.09 -0.20 -6.64
N VAL A 171 15.01 -0.13 -5.69
CA VAL A 171 15.51 1.13 -5.12
C VAL A 171 16.98 1.28 -5.47
N GLU A 172 17.31 2.33 -6.23
CA GLU A 172 18.67 2.60 -6.68
C GLU A 172 19.13 4.02 -6.30
N SER A 173 20.36 4.15 -5.79
CA SER A 173 21.03 5.43 -5.57
C SER A 173 22.33 5.55 -6.37
N GLU A 174 22.57 6.72 -6.96
CA GLU A 174 23.74 6.94 -7.81
C GLU A 174 25.01 7.37 -7.04
N GLN A 175 24.87 7.97 -5.86
CA GLN A 175 26.00 8.56 -5.11
C GLN A 175 26.07 8.09 -3.65
N ASP A 176 24.96 8.15 -2.90
CA ASP A 176 24.96 7.98 -1.44
C ASP A 176 24.20 6.72 -0.98
N ASP A 177 23.93 6.66 0.32
CA ASP A 177 23.29 5.56 1.01
C ASP A 177 21.83 5.35 0.57
N THR A 178 21.43 4.07 0.45
CA THR A 178 20.05 3.68 0.12
C THR A 178 19.57 2.57 1.04
N GLY A 179 18.32 2.69 1.49
CA GLY A 179 17.67 1.66 2.31
C GLY A 179 16.52 1.03 1.58
N GLY A 180 16.30 -0.26 1.77
CA GLY A 180 15.12 -0.91 1.21
C GLY A 180 13.81 -0.38 1.78
N LEU A 181 13.82 0.22 2.98
CA LEU A 181 12.66 0.89 3.59
C LEU A 181 12.82 2.42 3.60
N SER A 182 13.94 2.90 4.17
CA SER A 182 14.30 4.31 4.34
C SER A 182 15.81 4.46 4.39
N SER A 183 16.37 5.56 3.88
CA SER A 183 17.82 5.78 3.91
C SER A 183 18.37 6.09 5.29
N PHE A 184 17.52 6.62 6.17
CA PHE A 184 17.86 6.95 7.55
C PHE A 184 16.62 6.84 8.42
N ILE A 185 16.81 6.31 9.64
CA ILE A 185 15.76 6.17 10.64
C ILE A 185 16.26 6.78 11.96
N GLY A 186 15.69 7.91 12.34
CA GLY A 186 16.06 8.62 13.56
C GLY A 186 15.76 7.81 14.83
N ASN A 187 16.56 8.04 15.87
CA ASN A 187 16.60 7.21 17.09
C ASN A 187 15.28 7.17 17.88
N SER A 188 14.41 8.16 17.72
CA SER A 188 13.10 8.24 18.40
C SER A 188 12.00 7.44 17.70
N SER A 189 12.33 6.68 16.65
CA SER A 189 11.36 5.98 15.81
C SER A 189 11.03 4.58 16.31
N THR A 190 9.77 4.19 16.17
CA THR A 190 9.28 2.83 16.35
C THR A 190 8.88 2.26 14.99
N ILE A 191 9.57 1.21 14.57
CA ILE A 191 9.28 0.46 13.34
C ILE A 191 8.83 -0.94 13.77
N GLN A 192 7.56 -1.27 13.55
CA GLN A 192 6.98 -2.50 14.07
C GLN A 192 6.16 -3.25 13.03
N ASN A 193 6.31 -4.58 13.00
CA ASN A 193 5.59 -5.47 12.10
C ASN A 193 5.75 -5.04 10.64
N VAL A 194 7.00 -4.92 10.19
CA VAL A 194 7.34 -4.51 8.81
C VAL A 194 8.10 -5.61 8.10
N TYR A 195 7.87 -5.78 6.79
CA TYR A 195 8.78 -6.59 5.98
C TYR A 195 9.19 -5.91 4.68
N VAL A 196 10.40 -6.21 4.20
CA VAL A 196 10.93 -5.70 2.94
C VAL A 196 11.44 -6.83 2.05
N CYS A 197 10.91 -6.91 0.83
CA CYS A 197 11.27 -7.88 -0.21
C CYS A 197 11.74 -7.17 -1.49
N ASN A 198 12.52 -6.11 -1.32
CA ASN A 198 12.97 -5.22 -2.39
C ASN A 198 14.31 -5.64 -2.98
N ILE A 199 14.63 -5.10 -4.15
CA ILE A 199 15.97 -5.14 -4.74
C ILE A 199 16.59 -3.76 -4.51
N VAL A 200 17.69 -3.70 -3.77
CA VAL A 200 18.33 -2.46 -3.34
C VAL A 200 19.73 -2.36 -3.93
N LYS A 201 20.07 -1.24 -4.57
CA LYS A 201 21.40 -1.00 -5.16
C LYS A 201 21.84 0.45 -4.98
N GLY A 202 22.77 0.71 -4.06
CA GLY A 202 23.40 2.01 -3.92
C GLY A 202 24.91 1.97 -4.14
N LYS A 203 25.49 3.12 -4.50
CA LYS A 203 26.96 3.28 -4.52
C LYS A 203 27.57 3.56 -3.14
N GLY A 204 26.77 4.12 -2.21
CA GLY A 204 27.12 4.24 -0.79
C GLY A 204 26.79 2.97 0.01
N CYS A 205 26.48 3.12 1.30
CA CYS A 205 25.98 2.01 2.11
C CYS A 205 24.57 1.63 1.64
N SER A 206 24.39 0.36 1.27
CA SER A 206 23.08 -0.19 0.96
C SER A 206 22.67 -1.16 2.04
N GLU A 207 21.41 -1.14 2.46
CA GLU A 207 20.88 -2.10 3.44
C GLU A 207 19.43 -2.46 3.11
N ALA A 208 18.99 -3.66 3.50
CA ALA A 208 17.64 -4.12 3.20
C ALA A 208 16.53 -3.25 3.83
N ILE A 209 16.87 -2.49 4.88
CA ILE A 209 15.92 -1.66 5.64
C ILE A 209 16.42 -0.23 5.69
N THR A 210 17.52 0.02 6.42
CA THR A 210 18.17 1.32 6.51
C THR A 210 19.69 1.19 6.63
N PRO A 211 20.48 1.94 5.84
CA PRO A 211 21.94 1.89 5.83
C PRO A 211 22.59 2.68 6.97
N ARG A 212 21.84 3.61 7.59
CA ARG A 212 22.35 4.45 8.67
C ARG A 212 21.40 4.44 9.85
N CYS A 213 21.91 3.95 10.98
CA CYS A 213 21.45 4.39 12.29
C CYS A 213 22.70 4.75 13.10
N ASP A 214 22.69 5.94 13.69
CA ASP A 214 23.84 6.49 14.42
C ASP A 214 24.30 5.57 15.58
N SER A 215 25.45 5.87 16.16
CA SER A 215 26.02 5.13 17.28
C SER A 215 25.12 5.17 18.52
N GLU A 216 24.81 3.99 19.09
CA GLU A 216 24.34 3.81 20.48
C GLU A 216 22.93 4.32 20.86
N GLY A 217 21.99 4.36 19.91
CA GLY A 217 20.57 4.61 20.21
C GLY A 217 19.77 3.34 20.61
N ASN A 218 18.73 3.51 21.44
CA ASN A 218 17.72 2.48 21.72
C ASN A 218 16.68 2.50 20.59
N TYR A 219 16.87 1.68 19.55
CA TYR A 219 16.00 1.67 18.37
C TYR A 219 14.76 0.79 18.58
N GLY A 220 13.59 1.31 18.24
CA GLY A 220 12.32 0.59 18.37
C GLY A 220 12.00 -0.30 17.17
N PHE A 221 12.87 -1.22 16.76
CA PHE A 221 12.54 -2.22 15.73
C PHE A 221 11.92 -3.47 16.37
N PHE A 222 10.69 -3.80 15.99
CA PHE A 222 9.95 -4.93 16.56
C PHE A 222 9.35 -5.79 15.45
N ASN A 223 9.61 -7.09 15.46
CA ASN A 223 9.06 -8.05 14.50
C ASN A 223 9.23 -7.61 13.04
N CYS A 224 10.41 -7.11 12.68
CA CYS A 224 10.71 -6.63 11.34
C CYS A 224 11.59 -7.61 10.57
N TYR A 225 11.29 -7.83 9.30
CA TYR A 225 11.93 -8.85 8.47
C TYR A 225 12.40 -8.31 7.12
N TYR A 226 13.43 -8.95 6.55
CA TYR A 226 13.82 -8.71 5.15
C TYR A 226 14.07 -10.03 4.42
N ASN A 227 13.90 -10.01 3.10
CA ASN A 227 14.19 -11.17 2.26
C ASN A 227 15.70 -11.31 2.00
N ILE A 228 16.33 -12.31 2.63
CA ILE A 228 17.77 -12.56 2.48
C ILE A 228 18.15 -13.01 1.07
N ASP A 229 17.19 -13.55 0.31
CA ASP A 229 17.43 -13.96 -1.08
C ASP A 229 17.62 -12.75 -2.01
N ASN A 230 17.10 -11.58 -1.62
CA ASN A 230 17.21 -10.34 -2.39
C ASN A 230 18.35 -9.43 -1.90
N PHE A 231 18.70 -9.50 -0.62
CA PHE A 231 19.73 -8.67 0.00
C PHE A 231 20.36 -9.39 1.19
N SER A 232 21.69 -9.53 1.24
CA SER A 232 22.35 -10.51 2.11
C SER A 232 22.49 -10.12 3.58
N THR A 233 22.32 -8.86 3.96
CA THR A 233 22.51 -8.41 5.36
C THR A 233 21.54 -7.31 5.78
N SER A 234 21.22 -7.24 7.08
CA SER A 234 20.68 -6.05 7.73
C SER A 234 20.94 -6.12 9.23
N LYS A 235 21.37 -5.02 9.83
CA LYS A 235 21.68 -4.93 11.27
C LYS A 235 20.44 -4.88 12.17
N TYR A 236 19.31 -4.38 11.66
CA TYR A 236 18.16 -3.97 12.50
C TYR A 236 16.94 -4.89 12.39
N CYS A 237 16.91 -5.77 11.39
CA CYS A 237 15.76 -6.64 11.12
C CYS A 237 16.23 -8.08 10.97
N THR A 238 15.31 -9.02 11.12
CA THR A 238 15.62 -10.44 11.02
C THR A 238 15.54 -10.89 9.56
N GLY A 239 16.65 -11.38 9.01
CA GLY A 239 16.68 -11.96 7.66
C GLY A 239 15.88 -13.25 7.59
N LYS A 240 15.09 -13.42 6.54
CA LYS A 240 14.29 -14.62 6.25
C LYS A 240 14.39 -14.95 4.77
N THR A 241 14.42 -16.23 4.41
CA THR A 241 14.32 -16.65 3.01
C THR A 241 12.92 -16.42 2.47
N THR A 242 12.77 -16.43 1.15
CA THR A 242 11.48 -16.40 0.45
C THR A 242 10.53 -17.47 0.98
N GLU A 243 11.02 -18.68 1.21
CA GLU A 243 10.20 -19.76 1.78
C GLU A 243 9.76 -19.47 3.21
N GLN A 244 10.64 -18.91 4.04
CA GLN A 244 10.29 -18.55 5.42
C GLN A 244 9.28 -17.41 5.46
N LEU A 245 9.44 -16.40 4.61
CA LEU A 245 8.49 -15.28 4.49
C LEU A 245 7.12 -15.69 3.94
N LYS A 246 6.98 -16.91 3.42
CA LYS A 246 5.70 -17.48 2.96
C LYS A 246 5.06 -18.44 3.97
N LYS A 247 5.62 -18.55 5.17
CA LYS A 247 5.11 -19.39 6.27
C LYS A 247 4.45 -18.52 7.33
N PRO A 248 3.16 -18.69 7.65
CA PRO A 248 2.48 -17.97 8.73
C PRO A 248 3.17 -18.11 10.09
N SER A 249 3.88 -19.22 10.33
CA SER A 249 4.64 -19.47 11.56
C SER A 249 5.84 -18.53 11.75
N THR A 250 6.27 -17.83 10.70
CA THR A 250 7.29 -16.77 10.78
C THR A 250 6.74 -15.50 11.43
N PHE A 251 5.43 -15.26 11.32
CA PHE A 251 4.77 -14.02 11.73
C PHE A 251 3.76 -14.25 12.87
N LYS A 252 4.11 -15.11 13.85
CA LYS A 252 3.22 -15.44 14.98
C LYS A 252 2.75 -14.19 15.73
N ASP A 253 3.66 -13.24 15.95
CA ASP A 253 3.37 -11.99 16.67
C ASP A 253 2.42 -11.06 15.89
N TRP A 254 2.28 -11.26 14.58
CA TRP A 254 1.40 -10.45 13.73
C TRP A 254 -0.04 -10.95 13.74
N GLN A 255 -0.28 -12.19 14.19
CA GLN A 255 -1.61 -12.81 14.21
C GLN A 255 -2.58 -12.13 15.19
N SER A 256 -2.04 -11.46 16.21
CA SER A 256 -2.83 -10.70 17.20
C SER A 256 -3.17 -9.28 16.76
N GLU A 257 -2.54 -8.76 15.70
CA GLU A 257 -2.75 -7.40 15.21
C GLU A 257 -4.12 -7.27 14.53
N LYS A 258 -4.93 -6.32 15.02
CA LYS A 258 -6.30 -6.10 14.56
C LYS A 258 -6.62 -4.62 14.50
N LEU A 259 -7.48 -4.27 13.55
CA LEU A 259 -8.15 -2.99 13.50
C LEU A 259 -9.15 -2.86 14.67
N GLU A 260 -9.69 -1.66 14.87
CA GLU A 260 -10.67 -1.37 15.93
C GLU A 260 -11.91 -2.28 15.87
N ASP A 261 -12.36 -2.61 14.65
CA ASP A 261 -13.49 -3.52 14.37
C ASP A 261 -13.15 -5.01 14.54
N GLN A 262 -11.98 -5.32 15.08
CA GLN A 262 -11.42 -6.68 15.24
C GLN A 262 -11.00 -7.37 13.95
N THR A 263 -11.03 -6.69 12.79
CA THR A 263 -10.52 -7.24 11.54
C THR A 263 -9.01 -7.48 11.67
N PRO A 264 -8.52 -8.72 11.41
CA PRO A 264 -7.09 -9.00 11.40
C PRO A 264 -6.37 -8.11 10.39
N ILE A 265 -5.31 -7.43 10.82
CA ILE A 265 -4.52 -6.54 9.94
C ILE A 265 -3.76 -7.37 8.90
N TRP A 266 -3.18 -8.49 9.35
CA TRP A 266 -2.37 -9.37 8.51
C TRP A 266 -3.13 -10.64 8.12
N ILE A 267 -3.18 -10.91 6.82
CA ILE A 267 -3.69 -12.13 6.24
C ILE A 267 -2.50 -13.04 5.94
N LEU A 268 -2.35 -14.08 6.75
CA LEU A 268 -1.25 -15.03 6.67
C LEU A 268 -1.75 -16.36 6.09
N LYS A 269 -1.27 -16.74 4.90
CA LYS A 269 -1.61 -18.00 4.22
C LYS A 269 -0.34 -18.76 3.86
N GLU A 270 -0.34 -20.08 4.06
CA GLU A 270 0.79 -20.93 3.69
C GLU A 270 1.12 -20.79 2.19
N GLY A 271 2.40 -20.62 1.86
CA GLY A 271 2.86 -20.45 0.49
C GLY A 271 2.68 -19.04 -0.08
N GLN A 272 2.10 -18.11 0.68
CA GLN A 272 1.89 -16.71 0.27
C GLN A 272 2.62 -15.75 1.20
N TYR A 273 3.12 -14.65 0.66
CA TYR A 273 3.61 -13.55 1.50
C TYR A 273 2.45 -12.98 2.33
N PRO A 274 2.72 -12.42 3.53
CA PRO A 274 1.72 -11.69 4.29
C PRO A 274 1.07 -10.61 3.43
N LYS A 275 -0.25 -10.48 3.56
CA LYS A 275 -1.01 -9.42 2.89
C LYS A 275 -1.75 -8.59 3.93
N LEU A 276 -1.93 -7.30 3.65
CA LEU A 276 -2.76 -6.44 4.49
C LEU A 276 -4.26 -6.78 4.28
N TRP A 277 -5.07 -6.42 5.25
CA TRP A 277 -6.50 -6.74 5.33
C TRP A 277 -7.30 -6.34 4.08
N PHE A 278 -6.91 -5.23 3.43
CA PHE A 278 -7.56 -4.72 2.23
C PHE A 278 -7.11 -5.39 0.93
N GLU A 279 -6.10 -6.26 0.98
CA GLU A 279 -5.57 -6.97 -0.21
C GLU A 279 -6.21 -8.34 -0.44
N VAL A 280 -7.27 -8.63 0.30
CA VAL A 280 -8.09 -9.81 0.07
C VAL A 280 -9.03 -9.51 -1.10
N GLU A 281 -8.96 -10.34 -2.15
CA GLU A 281 -9.97 -10.34 -3.19
C GLU A 281 -11.34 -10.56 -2.55
N LYS A 282 -12.19 -9.54 -2.63
CA LYS A 282 -13.57 -9.64 -2.18
C LYS A 282 -14.37 -10.27 -3.33
N HIS A 283 -14.81 -11.51 -3.14
CA HIS A 283 -15.73 -12.16 -4.07
C HIS A 283 -17.17 -11.91 -3.61
N PHE A 284 -18.02 -11.47 -4.54
CA PHE A 284 -19.44 -11.27 -4.31
C PHE A 284 -20.26 -12.18 -5.21
N LEU A 285 -21.40 -12.62 -4.71
CA LEU A 285 -22.40 -13.34 -5.50
C LEU A 285 -23.66 -12.49 -5.60
N LEU A 286 -24.26 -12.49 -6.79
CA LEU A 286 -25.58 -11.92 -7.02
C LEU A 286 -26.59 -13.05 -7.25
N ASN A 287 -27.71 -13.05 -6.52
CA ASN A 287 -28.84 -13.92 -6.84
C ASN A 287 -29.84 -13.22 -7.78
N GLN A 288 -30.82 -13.98 -8.30
CA GLN A 288 -31.88 -13.48 -9.20
C GLN A 288 -32.64 -12.27 -8.66
N SER A 289 -32.86 -12.24 -7.36
CA SER A 289 -33.52 -11.14 -6.65
C SER A 289 -32.61 -9.92 -6.46
N ARG A 290 -31.42 -9.93 -7.08
CA ARG A 290 -30.37 -8.92 -6.94
C ARG A 290 -30.11 -8.63 -5.46
N HIS A 291 -29.84 -9.64 -4.64
CA HIS A 291 -29.26 -9.38 -3.32
C HIS A 291 -27.75 -9.57 -3.40
N LEU A 292 -27.00 -8.66 -2.76
CA LEU A 292 -25.55 -8.71 -2.71
C LEU A 292 -25.11 -9.56 -1.52
N TYR A 293 -24.25 -10.53 -1.78
CA TYR A 293 -23.64 -11.35 -0.73
C TYR A 293 -22.13 -11.20 -0.74
N SER A 294 -21.53 -11.06 0.44
CA SER A 294 -20.09 -11.26 0.63
C SER A 294 -19.80 -12.71 0.98
N ILE A 295 -18.65 -13.22 0.52
CA ILE A 295 -18.12 -14.50 0.96
C ILE A 295 -16.92 -14.25 1.87
N LYS A 296 -17.01 -14.69 3.14
CA LYS A 296 -15.88 -14.73 4.07
C LYS A 296 -15.81 -16.11 4.71
N ASN A 297 -14.67 -16.80 4.59
CA ASN A 297 -14.45 -18.13 5.18
C ASN A 297 -15.57 -19.13 4.86
N THR A 298 -15.99 -19.25 3.59
CA THR A 298 -17.11 -20.10 3.13
C THR A 298 -18.49 -19.78 3.72
N ILE A 299 -18.63 -18.65 4.43
CA ILE A 299 -19.90 -18.13 4.91
C ILE A 299 -20.36 -17.05 3.93
N LEU A 300 -21.58 -17.23 3.42
CA LEU A 300 -22.28 -16.25 2.61
C LEU A 300 -23.03 -15.32 3.56
N SER A 301 -22.73 -14.02 3.54
CA SER A 301 -23.43 -13.01 4.33
C SER A 301 -24.09 -12.00 3.40
N GLN A 302 -25.41 -11.84 3.52
CA GLN A 302 -26.15 -10.82 2.80
C GLN A 302 -25.72 -9.43 3.29
N LEU A 303 -25.35 -8.56 2.37
CA LEU A 303 -24.84 -7.22 2.70
C LEU A 303 -25.95 -6.17 2.77
N ASP A 304 -27.04 -6.35 2.00
CA ASP A 304 -28.21 -5.47 2.02
C ASP A 304 -29.47 -6.23 1.54
N GLU A 305 -30.65 -5.82 2.04
CA GLU A 305 -31.97 -6.23 1.52
C GLU A 305 -32.38 -5.40 0.29
N SER A 306 -31.70 -4.28 0.01
CA SER A 306 -31.95 -3.46 -1.18
C SER A 306 -31.22 -3.97 -2.42
N GLU A 307 -31.81 -3.79 -3.61
CA GLU A 307 -31.17 -4.16 -4.88
C GLU A 307 -29.85 -3.35 -5.04
N PRO A 308 -28.69 -4.00 -5.28
CA PRO A 308 -27.43 -3.34 -5.48
C PRO A 308 -27.51 -2.56 -6.80
N THR A 309 -27.34 -1.26 -6.67
CA THR A 309 -27.31 -0.32 -7.79
C THR A 309 -25.91 -0.27 -8.39
N GLU A 310 -25.80 0.17 -9.64
CA GLU A 310 -24.49 0.44 -10.27
C GLU A 310 -23.66 1.45 -9.45
N GLU A 311 -24.32 2.35 -8.69
CA GLU A 311 -23.68 3.25 -7.73
C GLU A 311 -23.11 2.51 -6.51
N LEU A 312 -23.77 1.48 -6.00
CA LEU A 312 -23.24 0.65 -4.90
C LEU A 312 -21.95 -0.07 -5.35
N PHE A 313 -21.95 -0.62 -6.57
CA PHE A 313 -20.76 -1.27 -7.13
C PHE A 313 -19.60 -0.29 -7.35
N LYS A 314 -19.90 0.91 -7.87
CA LYS A 314 -18.90 1.97 -8.08
C LYS A 314 -18.41 2.61 -6.78
N LYS A 315 -19.19 2.54 -5.70
CA LYS A 315 -18.81 3.01 -4.35
C LYS A 315 -17.82 2.06 -3.68
N ASP A 316 -17.94 0.76 -3.94
CA ASP A 316 -17.08 -0.27 -3.34
C ASP A 316 -15.88 -0.66 -4.24
N GLY A 317 -15.67 0.05 -5.36
CA GLY A 317 -14.48 -0.07 -6.21
C GLY A 317 -14.49 -1.19 -7.25
N PHE A 318 -15.66 -1.59 -7.76
CA PHE A 318 -15.77 -2.62 -8.81
C PHE A 318 -15.81 -2.00 -10.21
N ASP A 319 -14.77 -2.26 -11.02
CA ASP A 319 -14.67 -1.79 -12.42
C ASP A 319 -15.07 -2.87 -13.46
N ASP A 320 -15.11 -4.15 -13.08
CA ASP A 320 -15.38 -5.27 -14.00
C ASP A 320 -16.52 -6.18 -13.49
N GLU A 321 -17.49 -6.47 -14.36
CA GLU A 321 -18.54 -7.46 -14.14
C GLU A 321 -17.94 -8.89 -14.05
N GLN A 322 -17.40 -9.28 -12.90
CA GLN A 322 -17.36 -10.70 -12.52
C GLN A 322 -18.58 -11.05 -11.67
N LEU A 323 -19.76 -10.81 -12.24
CA LEU A 323 -21.02 -11.29 -11.71
C LEU A 323 -21.14 -12.79 -12.00
N LEU A 324 -20.92 -13.62 -10.98
CA LEU A 324 -21.30 -15.02 -11.05
C LEU A 324 -22.83 -15.10 -11.05
N ASN A 325 -23.40 -15.30 -12.24
CA ASN A 325 -24.83 -15.50 -12.41
C ASN A 325 -25.19 -16.92 -11.95
N LEU A 326 -25.89 -17.01 -10.81
CA LEU A 326 -26.33 -18.28 -10.20
C LEU A 326 -27.28 -19.10 -11.09
N ASP A 327 -27.80 -18.53 -12.18
CA ASP A 327 -28.77 -19.19 -13.06
C ASP A 327 -28.16 -19.97 -14.21
N LYS A 328 -26.87 -19.79 -14.49
CA LYS A 328 -26.13 -20.61 -15.48
C LYS A 328 -25.45 -21.81 -14.84
N PHE A 329 -25.85 -22.16 -13.62
CA PHE A 329 -25.20 -23.19 -12.81
C PHE A 329 -25.73 -24.59 -13.14
N ASP A 330 -25.43 -25.10 -14.34
CA ASP A 330 -25.65 -26.51 -14.72
C ASP A 330 -24.49 -27.44 -14.28
N GLY A 331 -23.77 -27.04 -13.23
CA GLY A 331 -22.64 -27.82 -12.68
C GLY A 331 -21.35 -27.76 -13.49
N GLN A 332 -21.26 -26.92 -14.53
CA GLN A 332 -20.02 -26.66 -15.26
C GLN A 332 -19.84 -25.18 -15.56
N VAL A 333 -18.94 -24.53 -14.81
CA VAL A 333 -18.32 -23.27 -15.25
C VAL A 333 -16.85 -23.58 -15.49
N GLU A 334 -16.44 -23.58 -16.75
CA GLU A 334 -15.03 -23.41 -17.12
C GLU A 334 -14.73 -21.90 -17.11
N MET A 335 -13.97 -21.45 -16.12
CA MET A 335 -13.30 -20.17 -16.24
C MET A 335 -12.01 -20.40 -17.03
N LYS A 336 -11.91 -19.83 -18.23
CA LYS A 336 -10.64 -19.73 -18.96
C LYS A 336 -9.82 -18.62 -18.34
N TYR A 337 -8.77 -19.01 -17.61
CA TYR A 337 -7.73 -18.10 -17.19
C TYR A 337 -6.68 -18.02 -18.32
N GLU A 338 -6.57 -16.89 -19.01
CA GLU A 338 -5.46 -16.64 -19.93
C GLU A 338 -4.28 -16.04 -19.16
N GLY A 339 -3.57 -16.91 -18.44
CA GLY A 339 -2.28 -16.60 -17.82
C GLY A 339 -1.17 -17.39 -18.49
N LYS A 340 -0.20 -16.71 -19.10
CA LYS A 340 1.03 -17.36 -19.59
C LYS A 340 1.99 -17.60 -18.43
N CYS A 341 2.23 -18.87 -18.09
CA CYS A 341 3.46 -19.31 -17.42
C CYS A 341 4.43 -19.93 -18.43
N CYS A 342 5.70 -20.02 -18.05
CA CYS A 342 6.89 -20.20 -18.90
C CYS A 342 6.92 -21.44 -19.84
N ASP A 343 5.96 -22.36 -19.75
CA ASP A 343 5.99 -23.62 -20.51
C ASP A 343 4.78 -23.81 -21.46
N GLY A 344 3.91 -22.80 -21.63
CA GLY A 344 2.92 -22.78 -22.70
C GLY A 344 1.70 -23.72 -22.55
N GLU A 345 1.55 -24.42 -21.43
CA GLU A 345 0.33 -25.21 -21.15
C GLU A 345 -0.75 -24.40 -20.42
N LEU A 346 -1.97 -24.43 -20.97
CA LEU A 346 -3.19 -23.87 -20.37
C LEU A 346 -3.67 -24.81 -19.25
N PHE A 347 -3.70 -24.33 -18.01
CA PHE A 347 -4.35 -25.04 -16.90
C PHE A 347 -5.73 -24.45 -16.60
N SER A 348 -6.75 -25.31 -16.51
CA SER A 348 -8.11 -24.98 -16.07
C SER A 348 -8.37 -25.55 -14.68
N TYR A 349 -8.77 -24.72 -13.70
CA TYR A 349 -9.27 -25.21 -12.41
C TYR A 349 -10.80 -25.26 -12.42
N LYS A 350 -11.38 -26.41 -12.06
CA LYS A 350 -12.82 -26.56 -11.82
C LYS A 350 -13.18 -25.98 -10.45
N ILE A 351 -13.83 -24.83 -10.45
CA ILE A 351 -14.38 -24.17 -9.24
C ILE A 351 -15.56 -24.95 -8.61
N GLY A 352 -16.14 -25.90 -9.36
CA GLY A 352 -17.34 -26.63 -8.97
C GLY A 352 -17.24 -27.51 -7.71
N ASP A 353 -16.05 -27.89 -7.25
CA ASP A 353 -15.91 -28.73 -6.05
C ASP A 353 -15.75 -27.93 -4.74
N TRP A 354 -15.44 -26.64 -4.82
CA TRP A 354 -15.32 -25.77 -3.64
C TRP A 354 -16.68 -25.24 -3.16
N ILE A 355 -17.62 -25.02 -4.09
CA ILE A 355 -18.94 -24.41 -3.83
C ILE A 355 -19.93 -25.38 -3.16
N LYS A 356 -19.76 -26.70 -3.31
CA LYS A 356 -20.64 -27.73 -2.71
C LYS A 356 -20.69 -27.71 -1.17
N ASN A 357 -19.73 -27.04 -0.52
CA ASN A 357 -19.59 -27.01 0.94
C ASN A 357 -20.07 -25.70 1.57
N ILE A 358 -20.66 -24.78 0.80
CA ILE A 358 -21.17 -23.50 1.32
C ILE A 358 -22.44 -23.76 2.15
N LYS A 359 -22.40 -23.38 3.43
CA LYS A 359 -23.59 -23.37 4.30
C LYS A 359 -24.25 -22.00 4.21
N ILE A 360 -25.50 -21.98 3.77
CA ILE A 360 -26.36 -20.79 3.79
C ILE A 360 -26.82 -20.59 5.23
N LYS A 361 -26.76 -19.36 5.73
CA LYS A 361 -27.18 -19.02 7.10
C LYS A 361 -28.19 -17.90 7.09
#